data_AF-A0A0M3I7W9-F1
#
_entry.id   AF-A0A0M3I7W9-F1
#
_cell.length_a   1.000
_cell.length_b   1.000
_cell.length_c   1.000
_cell.angle_alpha   90.00
_cell.angle_beta   90.00
_cell.angle_gamma   90.00
#
_symmetry.space_group_name_H-M   'P 1'
#
loop_
_entity.id
_entity.type
_entity.pdbx_description
1 polymer ?
#
loop_
_entity_poly.entity_id
_entity_poly.type
_entity_poly.pdbx_seq_one_letter_code
_entity_poly.pdbx_strand_id
1 'polypeptide(L)'
;VGGGFRFATDTGVRRRFQEKGVIHVSAVKGTAVLPLDEVRHVEEVGIELDCEDVTLVEDAGEKYFELICDLVRLQNVEHKLVARGFNVISAEVNMRALHTIAINESDSAKVEKFYTFLQEDESVKQIFDNIEPEAESSTANASS
;
A
#
# COMPACT_ATOMS: atom_id res chain seq x y z
N VAL A 1 -31.39 -9.47 -13.19
CA VAL A 1 -30.57 -8.41 -12.56
C VAL A 1 -29.14 -8.69 -12.98
N GLY A 2 -28.54 -7.79 -13.78
CA GLY A 2 -27.24 -8.03 -14.39
C GLY A 2 -26.14 -8.08 -13.34
N GLY A 3 -25.43 -9.20 -13.26
CA GLY A 3 -24.17 -9.30 -12.52
C GLY A 3 -23.06 -8.64 -13.33
N GLY A 4 -22.24 -7.83 -12.69
CA GLY A 4 -21.09 -7.16 -13.34
C GLY A 4 -20.75 -5.81 -12.73
N PHE A 5 -19.77 -5.14 -13.33
CA PHE A 5 -19.27 -3.83 -12.92
C PHE A 5 -20.07 -2.71 -13.60
N ARG A 6 -20.19 -1.57 -12.93
CA ARG A 6 -20.84 -0.37 -13.48
C ARG A 6 -20.08 0.87 -13.05
N PHE A 7 -19.83 1.78 -13.99
CA PHE A 7 -19.31 3.10 -13.67
C PHE A 7 -20.33 3.89 -12.83
N ALA A 8 -19.86 4.47 -11.72
CA ALA A 8 -20.66 5.41 -10.97
C ALA A 8 -20.82 6.70 -11.79
N THR A 9 -22.02 7.28 -11.79
CA THR A 9 -22.31 8.55 -12.49
C THR A 9 -22.09 9.77 -11.60
N ASP A 10 -21.71 9.58 -10.34
CA ASP A 10 -21.49 10.62 -9.35
C ASP A 10 -20.12 10.50 -8.67
N THR A 11 -19.77 11.49 -7.85
CA THR A 11 -18.54 11.49 -7.04
C THR A 11 -18.66 10.63 -5.77
N GLY A 12 -19.71 9.83 -5.62
CA GLY A 12 -20.03 9.12 -4.38
C GLY A 12 -18.98 8.09 -4.01
N VAL A 13 -18.39 7.42 -5.00
CA VAL A 13 -17.28 6.47 -4.79
C VAL A 13 -16.04 7.19 -4.27
N ARG A 14 -15.65 8.33 -4.86
CA ARG A 14 -14.45 9.10 -4.43
C ARG A 14 -14.52 9.50 -2.96
N ARG A 15 -15.70 9.84 -2.43
CA ARG A 15 -15.88 10.23 -1.02
C ARG A 15 -15.67 9.08 -0.02
N ARG A 16 -15.55 7.84 -0.50
CA ARG A 16 -15.23 6.66 0.33
C ARG A 16 -13.72 6.44 0.48
N PHE A 17 -12.93 7.30 -0.13
CA PHE A 17 -11.48 7.25 -0.09
C PHE A 17 -10.93 8.58 0.41
N GLN A 18 -9.75 8.52 1.00
CA GLN A 18 -8.96 9.67 1.39
C GLN A 18 -7.63 9.66 0.61
N GLU A 19 -7.20 10.82 0.16
CA GLU A 19 -5.86 10.99 -0.42
C GLU A 19 -4.81 10.97 0.70
N LYS A 20 -3.84 10.08 0.58
CA LYS A 20 -2.71 9.94 1.50
C LYS A 20 -1.40 9.99 0.73
N GLY A 21 -0.35 10.45 1.40
CA GLY A 21 1.02 10.27 0.92
C GLY A 21 1.48 8.87 1.23
N VAL A 22 1.93 8.13 0.22
CA VAL A 22 2.46 6.77 0.37
C VAL A 22 3.88 6.76 -0.16
N ILE A 23 4.80 6.30 0.68
CA ILE A 23 6.23 6.28 0.38
C ILE A 23 6.71 4.85 0.52
N HIS A 24 7.31 4.31 -0.55
CA HIS A 24 7.96 3.01 -0.52
C HIS A 24 9.45 3.21 -0.33
N VAL A 25 10.03 2.58 0.69
CA VAL A 25 11.48 2.56 0.92
C VAL A 25 11.99 1.14 0.85
N SER A 26 13.12 0.93 0.18
CA SER A 26 13.74 -0.39 0.08
C SER A 26 14.10 -0.93 1.46
N ALA A 27 13.96 -2.25 1.67
CA ALA A 27 14.51 -2.93 2.84
C ALA A 27 16.04 -3.03 2.83
N VAL A 28 16.72 -2.18 2.07
CA VAL A 28 18.17 -2.06 1.93
C VAL A 28 18.55 -0.61 2.20
N LYS A 29 19.50 -0.40 3.12
CA LYS A 29 20.07 0.92 3.40
C LYS A 29 21.50 0.97 2.83
N GLY A 30 21.68 1.78 1.79
CA GLY A 30 22.93 1.79 1.03
C GLY A 30 23.15 0.44 0.32
N THR A 31 24.19 -0.30 0.72
CA THR A 31 24.49 -1.64 0.18
C THR A 31 24.18 -2.78 1.15
N ALA A 32 23.66 -2.48 2.34
CA ALA A 32 23.38 -3.47 3.38
C ALA A 32 21.87 -3.78 3.43
N VAL A 33 21.53 -5.07 3.39
CA VAL A 33 20.17 -5.54 3.66
C VAL A 33 19.86 -5.29 5.14
N LEU A 34 18.71 -4.66 5.41
CA LEU A 34 18.27 -4.37 6.77
C LEU A 34 17.96 -5.68 7.51
N PRO A 35 18.63 -5.99 8.64
CA PRO A 35 18.25 -7.11 9.51
C PRO A 35 16.85 -6.92 10.09
N LEU A 36 16.25 -7.99 10.64
CA LEU A 36 14.93 -7.94 11.32
C LEU A 36 14.85 -6.87 12.41
N ASP A 37 15.94 -6.62 13.15
CA ASP A 37 16.00 -5.57 14.17
C ASP A 37 15.87 -4.15 13.60
N GLU A 38 16.11 -3.95 12.30
CA GLU A 38 15.95 -2.66 11.63
C GLU A 38 14.52 -2.42 11.11
N VAL A 39 13.63 -3.43 11.08
CA VAL A 39 12.18 -3.21 10.87
C VAL A 39 11.63 -2.26 11.93
N ARG A 40 11.98 -2.53 13.20
CA ARG A 40 11.64 -1.65 14.33
C ARG A 40 12.21 -0.25 14.18
N HIS A 41 13.40 -0.13 13.56
CA HIS A 41 13.99 1.16 13.29
C HIS A 41 13.18 1.96 12.27
N VAL A 42 12.64 1.33 11.22
CA VAL A 42 11.77 2.01 10.25
C VAL A 42 10.45 2.44 10.89
N GLU A 43 9.87 1.63 11.77
CA GLU A 43 8.69 2.01 12.55
C GLU A 43 8.97 3.22 13.48
N GLU A 44 10.10 3.21 14.19
CA GLU A 44 10.54 4.34 15.03
C GLU A 44 10.71 5.62 14.19
N VAL A 45 11.36 5.50 13.02
CA VAL A 45 11.49 6.61 12.07
C VAL A 45 10.11 7.06 11.59
N GLY A 46 9.19 6.15 11.29
CA GLY A 46 7.82 6.47 10.92
C GLY A 46 7.12 7.30 11.99
N ILE A 47 7.21 6.89 13.26
CA ILE A 47 6.63 7.63 14.39
C ILE A 47 7.27 9.02 14.53
N GLU A 48 8.59 9.14 14.45
CA GLU A 48 9.28 10.44 14.51
C GLU A 48 8.90 11.37 13.35
N LEU A 49 8.65 10.78 12.19
CA LEU A 49 8.15 11.47 11.01
C LEU A 49 6.63 11.58 11.01
N ASP A 50 5.95 11.17 12.09
CA ASP A 50 4.51 11.26 12.28
C ASP A 50 3.74 10.64 11.08
N CYS A 51 4.25 9.50 10.60
CA CYS A 51 3.54 8.62 9.69
C CYS A 51 2.40 7.92 10.44
N GLU A 52 1.29 7.71 9.74
CA GLU A 52 0.09 7.06 10.26
C GLU A 52 0.27 5.55 10.35
N ASP A 53 1.00 4.98 9.40
CA ASP A 53 1.24 3.53 9.33
C ASP A 53 2.59 3.25 8.68
N VAL A 54 3.19 2.12 9.08
CA VAL A 54 4.41 1.56 8.52
C VAL A 54 4.21 0.06 8.38
N THR A 55 4.29 -0.46 7.15
CA THR A 55 4.08 -1.88 6.87
C THR A 55 5.26 -2.43 6.08
N LEU A 56 5.79 -3.59 6.47
CA LEU A 56 6.71 -4.35 5.64
C LEU A 56 5.92 -5.12 4.59
N VAL A 57 6.22 -4.90 3.32
CA VAL A 57 5.58 -5.58 2.19
C VAL A 57 6.60 -6.49 1.51
N GLU A 58 6.16 -7.70 1.19
CA GLU A 58 6.92 -8.66 0.37
C GLU A 58 6.17 -8.88 -0.94
N ASP A 59 6.69 -8.35 -2.04
CA ASP A 59 6.08 -8.49 -3.37
C ASP A 59 7.12 -8.99 -4.37
N ALA A 60 6.76 -10.00 -5.17
CA ALA A 60 7.62 -10.65 -6.16
C ALA A 60 9.02 -11.07 -5.64
N GLY A 61 9.17 -11.33 -4.33
CA GLY A 61 10.43 -11.68 -3.68
C GLY A 61 11.31 -10.49 -3.26
N GLU A 62 10.84 -9.26 -3.45
CA GLU A 62 11.46 -8.04 -2.94
C GLU A 62 10.76 -7.55 -1.68
N LYS A 63 11.54 -7.02 -0.74
CA LYS A 63 11.04 -6.43 0.50
C LYS A 63 11.20 -4.92 0.50
N TYR A 64 10.14 -4.22 0.84
CA TYR A 64 10.14 -2.78 1.02
C TYR A 64 9.18 -2.40 2.16
N PHE A 65 9.41 -1.23 2.74
CA PHE A 65 8.48 -0.66 3.70
C PHE A 65 7.58 0.34 3.02
N GLU A 66 6.29 0.23 3.29
CA GLU A 66 5.28 1.23 2.96
C GLU A 66 5.05 2.12 4.16
N LEU A 67 5.28 3.43 3.99
CA LEU A 67 4.98 4.45 4.99
C LEU A 67 3.82 5.29 4.50
N ILE A 68 2.78 5.40 5.31
CA ILE A 68 1.59 6.21 5.03
C ILE A 68 1.65 7.48 5.88
N CYS A 69 1.41 8.63 5.27
CA CYS A 69 1.32 9.90 5.96
C CYS A 69 0.24 10.80 5.36
N ASP A 70 -0.08 11.88 6.08
CA ASP A 70 -0.96 12.91 5.53
C ASP A 70 -0.35 13.52 4.27
N LEU A 71 -1.20 13.71 3.25
CA LEU A 71 -0.79 14.18 1.92
C LEU A 71 0.06 15.46 1.97
N VAL A 72 -0.28 16.40 2.86
CA VAL A 72 0.44 17.68 3.01
C VAL A 72 1.88 17.51 3.52
N ARG A 73 2.23 16.32 4.01
CA ARG A 73 3.53 16.00 4.60
C ARG A 73 4.39 15.12 3.67
N LEU A 74 3.83 14.58 2.59
CA LEU A 74 4.49 13.65 1.66
C LEU A 74 5.92 14.10 1.30
N GLN A 75 6.08 15.30 0.75
CA GLN A 75 7.39 15.85 0.37
C GLN A 75 8.35 16.03 1.56
N ASN A 76 7.83 16.36 2.75
CA ASN A 76 8.67 16.54 3.94
C ASN A 76 9.20 15.20 4.46
N VAL A 77 8.34 14.18 4.48
CA VAL A 77 8.68 12.82 4.93
C VAL A 77 9.68 12.21 3.96
N GLU A 78 9.44 12.30 2.65
CA GLU A 78 10.37 11.84 1.61
C GLU A 78 11.77 12.45 1.79
N HIS A 79 11.88 13.78 1.86
CA HIS A 79 13.16 14.45 2.03
C HIS A 79 13.88 14.02 3.31
N LYS A 80 13.16 13.83 4.42
CA LYS A 80 13.76 13.38 5.69
C LYS A 80 14.23 11.94 5.64
N LEU A 81 13.51 11.06 4.93
CA LEU A 81 13.94 9.67 4.71
C LEU A 81 15.24 9.64 3.89
N VAL A 82 15.29 10.38 2.78
CA VAL A 82 16.51 10.49 1.96
C VAL A 82 17.68 11.05 2.77
N ALA A 83 17.45 12.11 3.55
CA ALA A 83 18.49 12.70 4.41
C ALA A 83 19.02 11.75 5.50
N ARG A 84 18.21 10.76 5.91
CA ARG A 84 18.59 9.69 6.85
C ARG A 84 19.24 8.47 6.16
N GLY A 85 19.41 8.55 4.84
CA GLY A 85 20.06 7.53 4.02
C GLY A 85 19.16 6.38 3.59
N PHE A 86 17.83 6.52 3.72
CA PHE A 86 16.89 5.53 3.17
C PHE A 86 16.85 5.63 1.64
N ASN A 87 16.76 4.47 0.98
CA ASN A 87 16.54 4.39 -0.45
C ASN A 87 15.03 4.45 -0.74
N VAL A 88 14.53 5.64 -1.07
CA VAL A 88 13.13 5.83 -1.47
C VAL A 88 12.94 5.30 -2.89
N ILE A 89 12.05 4.32 -3.04
CA ILE A 89 11.65 3.72 -4.33
C ILE A 89 10.63 4.63 -5.01
N SER A 90 9.63 5.08 -4.25
CA SER A 90 8.55 5.93 -4.72
C SER A 90 7.99 6.80 -3.58
N ALA A 91 7.40 7.93 -3.95
CA ALA A 91 6.67 8.83 -3.06
C ALA A 91 5.50 9.42 -3.84
N GLU A 92 4.30 8.89 -3.61
CA GLU A 92 3.14 9.14 -4.46
C GLU A 92 1.88 9.45 -3.64
N VAL A 93 0.89 10.04 -4.32
CA VAL A 93 -0.46 10.21 -3.77
C VAL A 93 -1.26 8.95 -4.07
N ASN A 94 -1.77 8.30 -3.03
CA ASN A 94 -2.64 7.13 -3.16
C ASN A 94 -3.98 7.36 -2.48
N MET A 95 -5.01 6.68 -3.00
CA MET A 95 -6.35 6.70 -2.40
C MET A 95 -6.46 5.54 -1.41
N ARG A 96 -6.65 5.85 -0.12
CA ARG A 96 -6.91 4.85 0.92
C ARG A 96 -8.39 4.78 1.24
N ALA A 97 -8.96 3.58 1.26
CA ALA A 97 -10.37 3.39 1.56
C ALA A 97 -10.65 3.73 3.03
N LEU A 98 -11.74 4.46 3.28
CA LEU A 98 -12.21 4.77 4.64
C LEU A 98 -12.83 3.54 5.32
N HIS A 99 -13.42 2.64 4.52
CA HIS A 99 -14.07 1.41 4.97
C HIS A 99 -13.83 0.30 3.96
N THR A 100 -13.20 -0.77 4.41
CA THR A 100 -12.93 -1.96 3.63
C THR A 100 -14.12 -2.93 3.61
N ILE A 101 -14.15 -3.84 2.63
CA ILE A 101 -15.15 -4.90 2.49
C ILE A 101 -14.47 -6.24 2.23
N ALA A 102 -14.86 -7.27 2.97
CA ALA A 102 -14.53 -8.64 2.62
C ALA A 102 -15.36 -9.09 1.40
N ILE A 103 -14.72 -9.76 0.45
CA ILE A 103 -15.38 -10.41 -0.68
C ILE A 103 -15.14 -11.92 -0.65
N ASN A 104 -16.07 -12.68 -1.21
CA ASN A 104 -15.89 -14.13 -1.35
C ASN A 104 -15.01 -14.47 -2.57
N GLU A 105 -14.53 -15.71 -2.64
CA GLU A 105 -13.66 -16.20 -3.72
C GLU A 105 -14.29 -16.04 -5.12
N SER A 106 -15.60 -16.25 -5.25
CA SER A 106 -16.29 -16.10 -6.55
C SER A 106 -16.30 -14.65 -7.04
N ASP A 107 -16.43 -13.69 -6.14
CA ASP A 107 -16.38 -12.27 -6.47
C ASP A 107 -14.94 -11.79 -6.63
N SER A 108 -13.99 -12.29 -5.83
CA SER A 108 -12.55 -12.02 -6.00
C SER A 108 -12.08 -12.41 -7.41
N ALA A 109 -12.39 -13.61 -7.87
CA ALA A 109 -12.03 -14.06 -9.23
C ALA A 109 -12.65 -13.22 -10.36
N LYS A 110 -13.78 -12.53 -10.12
CA LYS A 110 -14.37 -11.59 -11.09
C LYS A 110 -13.65 -10.24 -11.05
N VAL A 111 -13.28 -9.78 -9.86
CA VAL A 111 -12.54 -8.54 -9.63
C VAL A 111 -11.15 -8.64 -10.24
N GLU A 112 -10.42 -9.72 -10.00
CA GLU A 112 -9.09 -9.95 -10.58
C GLU A 112 -9.10 -9.89 -12.12
N LYS A 113 -10.08 -10.57 -12.75
CA LYS A 113 -10.27 -10.50 -14.21
C LYS A 113 -10.56 -9.09 -14.70
N PHE A 114 -11.29 -8.32 -13.91
CA PHE A 114 -11.58 -6.93 -14.22
C PHE A 114 -10.33 -6.05 -14.07
N TYR A 115 -9.47 -6.29 -13.08
CA TYR A 115 -8.18 -5.62 -12.94
C TYR A 115 -7.27 -5.89 -14.14
N THR A 116 -7.15 -7.15 -14.57
CA THR A 116 -6.39 -7.49 -15.78
C THR A 116 -6.92 -6.72 -16.99
N PHE A 117 -8.24 -6.71 -17.19
CA PHE A 117 -8.85 -5.96 -18.29
C PHE A 117 -8.58 -4.46 -18.22
N LEU A 118 -8.61 -3.85 -17.03
CA LEU A 118 -8.28 -2.42 -16.86
C LEU A 118 -6.79 -2.13 -17.10
N GLN A 119 -5.90 -3.03 -16.73
CA GLN A 119 -4.44 -2.89 -16.90
C GLN A 119 -3.98 -3.05 -18.36
N GLU A 120 -4.79 -3.67 -19.22
CA GLU A 120 -4.54 -3.72 -20.67
C GLU A 120 -4.65 -2.32 -21.32
N ASP A 121 -5.33 -1.37 -20.68
CA ASP A 121 -5.44 0.02 -21.13
C ASP A 121 -4.29 0.86 -20.56
N GLU A 122 -3.35 1.27 -21.41
CA GLU A 122 -2.18 2.08 -21.03
C GLU A 122 -2.53 3.45 -20.39
N SER A 123 -3.78 3.92 -20.54
CA SER A 123 -4.26 5.15 -19.91
C SER A 123 -4.57 4.97 -18.42
N VAL A 124 -4.83 3.74 -17.97
CA VAL A 124 -5.04 3.42 -16.56
C VAL A 124 -3.69 3.37 -15.86
N LYS A 125 -3.49 4.28 -14.90
CA LYS A 125 -2.22 4.40 -14.16
C LYS A 125 -2.25 3.71 -12.79
N GLN A 126 -3.37 3.82 -12.10
CA GLN A 126 -3.54 3.30 -10.75
C GLN A 126 -4.98 2.81 -10.59
N ILE A 127 -5.14 1.72 -9.86
CA ILE A 127 -6.44 1.15 -9.48
C ILE A 127 -6.49 1.15 -7.95
N PHE A 128 -7.55 1.71 -7.41
CA PHE A 128 -7.80 1.73 -5.97
C PHE A 128 -9.15 1.08 -5.70
N ASP A 129 -9.17 0.23 -4.69
CA ASP A 129 -10.37 -0.44 -4.23
C ASP A 129 -10.47 -0.38 -2.70
N ASN A 130 -11.61 -0.83 -2.20
CA ASN A 130 -11.87 -0.93 -0.77
C ASN A 130 -12.04 -2.38 -0.34
N ILE A 131 -11.42 -3.33 -1.04
CA ILE A 131 -11.44 -4.73 -0.63
C ILE A 131 -10.48 -4.88 0.56
N GLU A 132 -10.86 -5.69 1.54
CA GLU A 132 -9.96 -6.01 2.64
C GLU A 132 -8.70 -6.68 2.08
N PRO A 133 -7.49 -6.21 2.45
CA PRO A 133 -6.28 -6.92 2.10
C PRO A 133 -6.34 -8.32 2.72
N GLU A 134 -5.97 -9.34 1.96
CA GLU A 134 -5.81 -10.67 2.52
C GLU A 134 -4.75 -10.58 3.62
N ALA A 135 -5.15 -10.81 4.87
CA ALA A 135 -4.20 -10.84 5.96
C ALA A 135 -3.18 -11.94 5.65
N GLU A 136 -1.93 -11.56 5.39
CA GLU A 136 -0.86 -12.55 5.22
C GLU A 136 -0.89 -13.47 6.44
N SER A 137 -1.20 -14.74 6.20
CA SER A 137 -1.27 -15.72 7.26
C SER A 137 0.11 -15.84 7.89
N SER A 138 0.29 -15.23 9.06
CA SER A 138 1.36 -15.58 9.98
C SER A 138 1.22 -17.07 10.27
N THR A 139 2.01 -17.90 9.58
CA THR A 139 2.16 -19.31 9.88
C THR A 139 2.93 -19.41 11.20
N ALA A 140 2.22 -19.18 12.29
CA ALA A 140 2.58 -19.68 13.60
C ALA A 140 2.46 -21.21 13.55
N ASN A 141 3.49 -21.89 13.05
CA ASN A 141 3.71 -23.29 13.38
C ASN A 141 4.21 -23.36 14.83
N ALA A 142 3.27 -23.17 15.76
CA ALA A 142 3.34 -23.80 17.06
C ALA A 142 2.95 -25.27 16.83
N SER A 143 3.92 -26.16 16.90
CA SER A 143 3.70 -27.61 17.06
C SER A 143 4.90 -28.19 17.79
N SER A 144 4.65 -28.41 19.09
CA SER A 144 5.18 -29.39 20.04
C SER A 144 6.58 -29.97 19.88
#